data_AF-A0A820PGU5-F1
#
_entry.id   AF-A0A820PGU5-F1
#
_cell.length_a   1.000
_cell.length_b   1.000
_cell.length_c   1.000
_cell.angle_alpha   90.00
_cell.angle_beta   90.00
_cell.angle_gamma   90.00
#
_symmetry.space_group_name_H-M   'P 1'
#
loop_
_entity.id
_entity.type
_entity.pdbx_description
1 polymer ?
#
loop_
_entity_poly.entity_id
_entity_poly.type
_entity_poly.pdbx_seq_one_letter_code
_entity_poly.pdbx_strand_id
1 'polypeptide(L)'
;MEVCNPDSLRQIASTYHDLLTHEKSLDFLIDLLQKDQLHDSLSLNALDKTISFYEHIYKSYLSEEKFSMSNYMRDLTRAVLYSSDALQIDTQRIQVLQKENEQPGNDQSPFAVLVKRLIDSNEQIRAQGGKINRLVPQDEDKNRLLTLDSNSISSIEASIRNLDRLTKTFHEICSSLTTQILLLSDANERVSTQDIENIAYQACDKVYKKEDSGPYESLWDSMHETVSILTTISNSLETGSYDSTTIEQNSKQSIYLIAEQFKTSINQSDVIRSKLELKEEELLDIKKLLKIKQDELSELNIRLSLNEKKIESLQKEFEDKDNKHKQTLEEVKIDGQKKIKQCEEAIAVLQNDNEQLEQEKTALKERLKQLTKNQLVDGLMQKKIGGTLKTPGITTSITDGQVSPQRQLSSPSVSDGGFVSTTSEQEVSALRNTVRLLKDEIWHLKMNRASVEFSKLETPTPATKISEIADIYKSSTLLLNDLFSSIANYKITGENVAVKQEIIRSKMKLVDQTANSLNNRLYQCQSNIIPGSTIETMMKTYCNPQFSKTVACDRQLAAEIQLPGGVSGDGNGGELNITQEQYRTIMREAIGCV
;
A
#
# COMPACT_ATOMS: atom_id res chain seq x y z
N MET A 1 -20.82 11.32 14.20
CA MET A 1 -19.58 11.70 14.93
C MET A 1 -18.48 11.95 13.92
N GLU A 2 -18.42 13.14 13.32
CA GLU A 2 -17.39 13.46 12.30
C GLU A 2 -16.11 14.03 12.93
N VAL A 3 -16.21 14.57 14.14
CA VAL A 3 -15.09 15.04 14.96
C VAL A 3 -15.38 14.61 16.40
N CYS A 4 -14.58 13.70 16.93
CA CYS A 4 -14.59 13.30 18.35
C CYS A 4 -13.17 12.87 18.74
N ASN A 5 -12.75 13.17 19.96
CA ASN A 5 -11.42 12.90 20.49
C ASN A 5 -11.25 11.39 20.77
N PRO A 6 -10.20 10.71 20.23
CA PRO A 6 -9.97 9.30 20.51
C PRO A 6 -9.83 8.97 22.00
N ASP A 7 -9.33 9.89 22.83
CA ASP A 7 -9.26 9.66 24.28
C ASP A 7 -10.64 9.74 24.95
N SER A 8 -11.50 10.68 24.56
CA SER A 8 -12.89 10.76 25.03
C SER A 8 -13.69 9.53 24.59
N LEU A 9 -13.55 9.11 23.33
CA LEU A 9 -14.15 7.89 22.80
C LEU A 9 -13.69 6.65 23.58
N ARG A 10 -12.41 6.58 23.97
CA ARG A 10 -11.85 5.48 24.76
C ARG A 10 -12.38 5.46 26.20
N GLN A 11 -12.65 6.63 26.79
CA GLN A 11 -13.28 6.72 28.11
C GLN A 11 -14.75 6.29 28.06
N ILE A 12 -15.51 6.71 27.04
CA ILE A 12 -16.89 6.26 26.80
C ILE A 12 -16.94 4.74 26.51
N ALA A 13 -15.95 4.20 25.79
CA ALA A 13 -15.85 2.75 25.57
C ALA A 13 -15.63 1.95 26.87
N SER A 14 -15.16 2.58 27.96
CA SER A 14 -15.02 1.92 29.27
C SER A 14 -16.36 1.77 30.01
N THR A 15 -17.34 2.63 29.76
CA THR A 15 -18.70 2.55 30.32
C THR A 15 -19.66 1.70 29.45
N TYR A 16 -19.13 0.96 28.48
CA TYR A 16 -19.93 0.14 27.55
C TYR A 16 -20.86 -0.89 28.24
N HIS A 17 -20.46 -1.44 29.39
CA HIS A 17 -21.31 -2.39 30.13
C HIS A 17 -22.50 -1.71 30.82
N ASP A 18 -22.33 -0.47 31.27
CA ASP A 18 -23.40 0.34 31.84
C ASP A 18 -24.34 0.82 30.73
N LEU A 19 -23.78 1.26 29.60
CA LEU A 19 -24.53 1.57 28.37
C LEU A 19 -25.43 0.40 27.93
N LEU A 20 -24.90 -0.84 27.86
CA LEU A 20 -25.66 -2.06 27.58
C LEU A 20 -26.77 -2.36 28.62
N THR A 21 -26.65 -1.84 29.84
CA THR A 21 -27.65 -2.01 30.90
C THR A 21 -28.77 -0.98 30.76
N HIS A 22 -28.42 0.24 30.36
CA HIS A 22 -29.36 1.31 30.06
C HIS A 22 -30.10 1.09 28.73
N GLU A 23 -29.43 0.56 27.70
CA GLU A 23 -30.03 0.13 26.42
C GLU A 23 -31.17 -0.87 26.64
N LYS A 24 -30.93 -1.93 27.43
CA LYS A 24 -31.96 -2.92 27.81
C LYS A 24 -33.16 -2.34 28.57
N SER A 25 -32.97 -1.21 29.27
CA SER A 25 -34.10 -0.51 29.91
C SER A 25 -34.99 0.21 28.91
N LEU A 26 -34.43 0.63 27.78
CA LEU A 26 -35.17 1.20 26.64
C LEU A 26 -35.82 0.09 25.82
N ASP A 27 -35.10 -1.02 25.55
CA ASP A 27 -35.65 -2.21 24.88
C ASP A 27 -36.92 -2.71 25.57
N PHE A 28 -36.92 -2.76 26.91
CA PHE A 28 -38.09 -3.15 27.70
C PHE A 28 -39.29 -2.20 27.52
N LEU A 29 -39.06 -0.89 27.47
CA LEU A 29 -40.13 0.10 27.23
C LEU A 29 -40.64 0.03 25.78
N ILE A 30 -39.76 -0.26 24.81
CA ILE A 30 -40.10 -0.47 23.40
C ILE A 30 -40.91 -1.77 23.24
N ASP A 31 -40.55 -2.85 23.93
CA ASP A 31 -41.27 -4.13 23.93
C ASP A 31 -42.67 -4.00 24.56
N LEU A 32 -42.83 -3.21 25.62
CA LEU A 32 -44.15 -2.86 26.16
C LEU A 32 -44.98 -2.02 25.19
N LEU A 33 -44.36 -1.05 24.49
CA LEU A 33 -45.04 -0.25 23.47
C LEU A 33 -45.48 -1.09 22.27
N GLN A 34 -44.64 -2.01 21.79
CA GLN A 34 -44.97 -2.94 20.68
C GLN A 34 -46.08 -3.95 21.03
N LYS A 35 -46.41 -4.10 22.31
CA LYS A 35 -47.46 -5.00 22.82
C LYS A 35 -48.73 -4.28 23.28
N ASP A 36 -48.81 -2.96 23.07
CA ASP A 36 -49.86 -2.07 23.61
C ASP A 36 -50.02 -2.17 25.15
N GLN A 37 -48.93 -2.51 25.85
CA GLN A 37 -48.86 -2.68 27.32
C GLN A 37 -48.23 -1.46 28.04
N LEU A 38 -47.97 -0.37 27.31
CA LEU A 38 -47.60 0.90 27.92
C LEU A 38 -48.88 1.56 28.48
N HIS A 39 -48.91 1.80 29.80
CA HIS A 39 -50.07 2.34 30.51
C HIS A 39 -49.65 3.49 31.43
N ASP A 40 -50.54 4.47 31.70
CA ASP A 40 -50.27 5.63 32.58
C ASP A 40 -49.81 5.24 34.01
N SER A 41 -50.06 4.01 34.46
CA SER A 41 -49.62 3.47 35.75
C SER A 41 -48.21 2.86 35.74
N LEU A 42 -47.54 2.79 34.59
CA LEU A 42 -46.19 2.23 34.47
C LEU A 42 -45.13 3.22 35.00
N SER A 43 -44.28 2.75 35.91
CA SER A 43 -43.26 3.60 36.51
C SER A 43 -42.09 3.87 35.56
N LEU A 44 -41.98 5.11 35.07
CA LEU A 44 -40.87 5.58 34.23
C LEU A 44 -39.54 5.81 34.97
N ASN A 45 -39.45 5.45 36.26
CA ASN A 45 -38.24 5.53 37.10
C ASN A 45 -36.98 4.84 36.51
N ALA A 46 -37.15 3.91 35.55
CA ALA A 46 -36.03 3.33 34.80
C ALA A 46 -35.50 4.29 33.72
N LEU A 47 -36.39 4.98 33.02
CA LEU A 47 -36.07 5.99 32.01
C LEU A 47 -35.39 7.21 32.63
N ASP A 48 -35.87 7.71 33.78
CA ASP A 48 -35.23 8.83 34.51
C ASP A 48 -33.76 8.52 34.87
N LYS A 49 -33.48 7.28 35.31
CA LYS A 49 -32.10 6.82 35.60
C LYS A 49 -31.25 6.77 34.33
N THR A 50 -31.82 6.30 33.22
CA THR A 50 -31.17 6.25 31.91
C THR A 50 -30.85 7.65 31.37
N ILE A 51 -31.78 8.61 31.47
CA ILE A 51 -31.55 10.02 31.14
C ILE A 51 -30.44 10.59 32.03
N SER A 52 -30.50 10.38 33.35
CA SER A 52 -29.50 10.84 34.31
C SER A 52 -28.10 10.30 34.03
N PHE A 53 -28.00 9.04 33.56
CA PHE A 53 -26.75 8.42 33.16
C PHE A 53 -26.18 9.01 31.85
N TYR A 54 -27.00 9.23 30.84
CA TYR A 54 -26.57 9.90 29.60
C TYR A 54 -26.16 11.36 29.85
N GLU A 55 -26.87 12.08 30.71
CA GLU A 55 -26.44 13.41 31.18
C GLU A 55 -25.07 13.38 31.86
N HIS A 56 -24.81 12.38 32.70
CA HIS A 56 -23.51 12.23 33.36
C HIS A 56 -22.39 11.96 32.34
N ILE A 57 -22.59 11.03 31.41
CA ILE A 57 -21.64 10.77 30.31
C ILE A 57 -21.35 12.04 29.51
N TYR A 58 -22.40 12.77 29.13
CA TYR A 58 -22.24 14.01 28.36
C TYR A 58 -21.42 15.06 29.13
N LYS A 59 -21.81 15.35 30.38
CA LYS A 59 -21.15 16.35 31.23
C LYS A 59 -19.69 15.98 31.57
N SER A 60 -19.38 14.70 31.72
CA SER A 60 -18.04 14.22 32.12
C SER A 60 -17.08 13.90 30.97
N TYR A 61 -17.57 13.53 29.77
CA TYR A 61 -16.71 13.07 28.67
C TYR A 61 -16.85 13.84 27.34
N LEU A 62 -17.96 14.56 27.13
CA LEU A 62 -18.32 15.20 25.85
C LEU A 62 -18.49 16.72 25.92
N SER A 63 -18.40 17.31 27.12
CA SER A 63 -18.61 18.75 27.35
C SER A 63 -17.58 19.67 26.67
N GLU A 64 -16.44 19.14 26.22
CA GLU A 64 -15.44 19.86 25.42
C GLU A 64 -15.58 19.65 23.89
N GLU A 65 -16.53 18.83 23.42
CA GLU A 65 -16.64 18.50 21.99
C GLU A 65 -17.49 19.50 21.20
N LYS A 66 -16.98 19.93 20.04
CA LYS A 66 -17.70 20.80 19.10
C LYS A 66 -18.79 19.99 18.37
N PHE A 67 -20.03 20.09 18.84
CA PHE A 67 -21.21 19.56 18.16
C PHE A 67 -21.82 20.55 17.15
N SER A 68 -22.69 20.05 16.25
CA SER A 68 -23.46 20.90 15.34
C SER A 68 -24.50 21.70 16.13
N MET A 69 -24.29 23.02 16.25
CA MET A 69 -25.21 23.94 16.93
C MET A 69 -26.59 23.96 16.25
N SER A 70 -26.67 23.78 14.92
CA SER A 70 -27.95 23.66 14.21
C SER A 70 -28.74 22.41 14.61
N ASN A 71 -28.05 21.28 14.81
CA ASN A 71 -28.70 20.04 15.27
C ASN A 71 -29.12 20.18 16.74
N TYR A 72 -28.24 20.69 17.59
CA TYR A 72 -28.52 20.98 19.00
C TYR A 72 -29.77 21.88 19.11
N MET A 73 -29.81 23.02 18.44
CA MET A 73 -30.97 23.90 18.43
C MET A 73 -32.26 23.22 17.95
N ARG A 74 -32.17 22.31 16.97
CA ARG A 74 -33.33 21.54 16.49
C ARG A 74 -33.84 20.56 17.54
N ASP A 75 -32.95 19.86 18.24
CA ASP A 75 -33.31 18.89 19.30
C ASP A 75 -33.80 19.56 20.59
N LEU A 76 -33.21 20.70 20.97
CA LEU A 76 -33.73 21.58 22.02
C LEU A 76 -35.15 22.07 21.67
N THR A 77 -35.38 22.46 20.41
CA THR A 77 -36.71 22.93 19.96
C THR A 77 -37.73 21.80 19.93
N ARG A 78 -37.31 20.56 19.60
CA ARG A 78 -38.15 19.36 19.76
C ARG A 78 -38.53 19.14 21.22
N ALA A 79 -37.57 19.20 22.15
CA ALA A 79 -37.83 19.08 23.58
C ALA A 79 -38.84 20.15 24.07
N VAL A 80 -38.65 21.41 23.70
CA VAL A 80 -39.58 22.51 24.02
C VAL A 80 -41.01 22.24 23.50
N LEU A 81 -41.15 21.75 22.27
CA LEU A 81 -42.45 21.43 21.68
C LEU A 81 -43.10 20.21 22.35
N TYR A 82 -42.34 19.15 22.65
CA TYR A 82 -42.87 17.96 23.35
C TYR A 82 -43.27 18.27 24.80
N SER A 83 -42.50 19.08 25.53
CA SER A 83 -42.90 19.58 26.85
C SER A 83 -44.16 20.45 26.77
N SER A 84 -44.27 21.30 25.74
CA SER A 84 -45.46 22.13 25.53
C SER A 84 -46.71 21.29 25.22
N ASP A 85 -46.60 20.22 24.44
CA ASP A 85 -47.69 19.27 24.19
C ASP A 85 -48.06 18.45 25.44
N ALA A 86 -47.08 18.00 26.23
CA ALA A 86 -47.33 17.31 27.50
C ALA A 86 -48.05 18.21 28.52
N LEU A 87 -47.54 19.43 28.71
CA LEU A 87 -48.18 20.47 29.54
C LEU A 87 -49.61 20.79 29.05
N GLN A 88 -49.84 20.78 27.74
CA GLN A 88 -51.18 21.00 27.18
C GLN A 88 -52.16 19.88 27.55
N ILE A 89 -51.71 18.62 27.56
CA ILE A 89 -52.53 17.46 27.94
C ILE A 89 -52.86 17.48 29.43
N ASP A 90 -51.86 17.67 30.30
CA ASP A 90 -52.07 17.65 31.75
C ASP A 90 -52.87 18.87 32.24
N THR A 91 -52.63 20.07 31.69
CA THR A 91 -53.49 21.23 31.99
C THR A 91 -54.93 21.04 31.49
N GLN A 92 -55.15 20.34 30.37
CA GLN A 92 -56.49 19.96 29.92
C GLN A 92 -57.15 18.92 30.83
N ARG A 93 -56.41 17.91 31.32
CA ARG A 93 -56.89 16.95 32.34
C ARG A 93 -57.39 17.67 33.58
N ILE A 94 -56.59 18.60 34.12
CA ILE A 94 -56.98 19.44 35.27
C ILE A 94 -58.19 20.33 34.95
N GLN A 95 -58.25 20.95 33.77
CA GLN A 95 -59.40 21.79 33.40
C GLN A 95 -60.73 21.04 33.31
N VAL A 96 -60.75 19.77 32.88
CA VAL A 96 -61.99 18.97 32.86
C VAL A 96 -62.51 18.77 34.28
N LEU A 97 -61.62 18.35 35.18
CA LEU A 97 -61.94 18.07 36.59
C LEU A 97 -62.27 19.35 37.38
N GLN A 98 -61.77 20.51 36.97
CA GLN A 98 -62.21 21.81 37.49
C GLN A 98 -63.61 22.20 36.98
N LYS A 99 -63.91 22.03 35.68
CA LYS A 99 -65.24 22.34 35.12
C LYS A 99 -66.34 21.45 35.69
N GLU A 100 -66.04 20.20 36.02
CA GLU A 100 -66.96 19.31 36.74
C GLU A 100 -67.27 19.79 38.17
N ASN A 101 -66.46 20.68 38.74
CA ASN A 101 -66.69 21.31 40.04
C ASN A 101 -67.35 22.71 39.98
N GLU A 102 -67.44 23.33 38.80
CA GLU A 102 -68.07 24.65 38.64
C GLU A 102 -69.61 24.57 38.76
N GLN A 103 -70.16 24.96 39.93
CA GLN A 103 -71.59 25.21 40.07
C GLN A 103 -71.97 26.59 39.47
N PRO A 104 -73.15 26.74 38.84
CA PRO A 104 -73.57 27.99 38.22
C PRO A 104 -73.78 29.10 39.28
N GLY A 105 -72.80 29.99 39.40
CA GLY A 105 -72.79 31.10 40.35
C GLY A 105 -71.65 31.08 41.38
N ASN A 106 -70.73 30.11 41.32
CA ASN A 106 -69.51 30.13 42.12
C ASN A 106 -68.39 30.93 41.42
N ASP A 107 -67.54 31.62 42.18
CA ASP A 107 -66.34 32.27 41.64
C ASP A 107 -65.29 31.23 41.22
N GLN A 108 -64.51 31.54 40.17
CA GLN A 108 -63.43 30.65 39.72
C GLN A 108 -62.33 30.57 40.79
N SER A 109 -61.86 29.36 41.10
CA SER A 109 -60.80 29.19 42.11
C SER A 109 -59.51 29.89 41.67
N PRO A 110 -58.72 30.47 42.59
CA PRO A 110 -57.47 31.14 42.22
C PRO A 110 -56.51 30.21 41.46
N PHE A 111 -56.50 28.92 41.80
CA PHE A 111 -55.75 27.90 41.08
C PHE A 111 -56.27 27.64 39.65
N ALA A 112 -57.58 27.69 39.39
CA ALA A 112 -58.12 27.60 38.03
C ALA A 112 -57.72 28.83 37.17
N VAL A 113 -57.68 30.02 37.78
CA VAL A 113 -57.19 31.25 37.13
C VAL A 113 -55.69 31.15 36.81
N LEU A 114 -54.88 30.56 37.71
CA LEU A 114 -53.47 30.24 37.46
C LEU A 114 -53.31 29.24 36.30
N VAL A 115 -54.00 28.10 36.33
CA VAL A 115 -53.94 27.07 35.27
C VAL A 115 -54.32 27.65 33.91
N LYS A 116 -55.35 28.50 33.84
CA LYS A 116 -55.71 29.20 32.60
C LYS A 116 -54.58 30.11 32.10
N ARG A 117 -54.01 30.95 32.98
CA ARG A 117 -52.88 31.82 32.64
C ARG A 117 -51.64 31.04 32.19
N LEU A 118 -51.41 29.86 32.76
CA LEU A 118 -50.32 28.97 32.36
C LEU A 118 -50.56 28.35 30.98
N ILE A 119 -51.81 28.05 30.59
CA ILE A 119 -52.16 27.64 29.21
C ILE A 119 -51.92 28.78 28.23
N ASP A 120 -52.38 30.00 28.54
CA ASP A 120 -52.15 31.20 27.70
C ASP A 120 -50.64 31.46 27.49
N SER A 121 -49.80 31.03 28.44
CA SER A 121 -48.34 31.10 28.38
C SER A 121 -47.72 29.91 27.61
N ASN A 122 -48.29 28.70 27.75
CA ASN A 122 -47.89 27.51 26.99
C ASN A 122 -48.11 27.69 25.48
N GLU A 123 -49.20 28.35 25.07
CA GLU A 123 -49.41 28.71 23.66
C GLU A 123 -48.34 29.67 23.13
N GLN A 124 -47.81 30.58 23.96
CA GLN A 124 -46.68 31.44 23.61
C GLN A 124 -45.38 30.64 23.48
N ILE A 125 -45.11 29.69 24.38
CA ILE A 125 -43.97 28.75 24.28
C ILE A 125 -44.06 27.97 22.96
N ARG A 126 -45.23 27.42 22.64
CA ARG A 126 -45.48 26.69 21.39
C ARG A 126 -45.25 27.57 20.16
N ALA A 127 -45.70 28.81 20.20
CA ALA A 127 -45.50 29.79 19.12
C ALA A 127 -44.01 30.13 18.92
N GLN A 128 -43.26 30.41 20.00
CA GLN A 128 -41.82 30.70 19.92
C GLN A 128 -41.03 29.46 19.49
N GLY A 129 -41.32 28.28 20.03
CA GLY A 129 -40.70 27.01 19.59
C GLY A 129 -40.95 26.72 18.12
N GLY A 130 -42.20 26.87 17.64
CA GLY A 130 -42.56 26.73 16.23
C GLY A 130 -41.90 27.78 15.32
N LYS A 131 -41.62 28.98 15.83
CA LYS A 131 -40.88 30.05 15.14
C LYS A 131 -39.39 29.74 15.08
N ILE A 132 -38.76 29.35 16.20
CA ILE A 132 -37.36 28.91 16.28
C ILE A 132 -37.12 27.74 15.31
N ASN A 133 -38.01 26.73 15.27
CA ASN A 133 -37.86 25.56 14.39
C ASN A 133 -37.79 25.93 12.90
N ARG A 134 -38.47 27.02 12.48
CA ARG A 134 -38.42 27.55 11.10
C ARG A 134 -37.20 28.43 10.83
N LEU A 135 -36.58 28.98 11.89
CA LEU A 135 -35.41 29.87 11.82
C LEU A 135 -34.08 29.12 11.99
N VAL A 136 -34.09 27.88 12.47
CA VAL A 136 -32.92 27.00 12.51
C VAL A 136 -32.67 26.40 11.11
N PRO A 137 -31.43 26.42 10.59
CA PRO A 137 -31.09 25.81 9.30
C PRO A 137 -31.50 24.33 9.22
N GLN A 138 -32.10 23.94 8.09
CA GLN A 138 -32.44 22.55 7.79
C GLN A 138 -31.26 21.85 7.11
N ASP A 139 -31.31 20.52 6.94
CA ASP A 139 -30.13 19.74 6.50
C ASP A 139 -29.72 19.98 5.03
N GLU A 140 -30.52 20.75 4.28
CA GLU A 140 -30.19 21.26 2.95
C GLU A 140 -29.42 22.60 2.99
N ASP A 141 -29.54 23.38 4.08
CA ASP A 141 -29.01 24.75 4.24
C ASP A 141 -27.50 24.79 4.58
N LYS A 142 -26.68 24.09 3.80
CA LYS A 142 -25.22 23.93 4.02
C LYS A 142 -24.41 25.25 4.06
N ASN A 143 -25.03 26.37 3.72
CA ASN A 143 -24.40 27.70 3.69
C ASN A 143 -24.58 28.51 4.99
N ARG A 144 -25.38 28.06 5.97
CA ARG A 144 -25.68 28.81 7.19
C ARG A 144 -25.29 28.03 8.45
N LEU A 145 -24.18 28.43 9.07
CA LEU A 145 -23.64 27.83 10.28
C LEU A 145 -24.01 28.65 11.51
N LEU A 146 -24.80 28.07 12.42
CA LEU A 146 -25.08 28.68 13.72
C LEU A 146 -23.87 28.53 14.66
N THR A 147 -23.58 29.61 15.40
CA THR A 147 -22.69 29.60 16.57
C THR A 147 -23.38 30.34 17.70
N LEU A 148 -23.68 29.63 18.79
CA LEU A 148 -24.20 30.21 20.02
C LEU A 148 -23.05 30.45 21.01
N ASP A 149 -23.16 31.52 21.79
CA ASP A 149 -22.28 31.79 22.92
C ASP A 149 -22.67 30.97 24.15
N SER A 150 -21.74 30.86 25.11
CA SER A 150 -21.95 30.06 26.33
C SER A 150 -23.13 30.53 27.20
N ASN A 151 -23.48 31.82 27.17
CA ASN A 151 -24.59 32.34 27.98
C ASN A 151 -25.94 31.99 27.32
N SER A 152 -26.04 32.12 25.99
CA SER A 152 -27.19 31.62 25.23
C SER A 152 -27.40 30.12 25.47
N ILE A 153 -26.34 29.30 25.41
CA ILE A 153 -26.42 27.85 25.69
C ILE A 153 -26.95 27.60 27.11
N SER A 154 -26.35 28.22 28.14
CA SER A 154 -26.80 28.04 29.54
C SER A 154 -28.23 28.53 29.80
N SER A 155 -28.69 29.53 29.05
CA SER A 155 -30.07 30.05 29.11
C SER A 155 -31.05 29.06 28.50
N ILE A 156 -30.73 28.46 27.35
CA ILE A 156 -31.55 27.43 26.73
C ILE A 156 -31.68 26.22 27.67
N GLU A 157 -30.58 25.76 28.25
CA GLU A 157 -30.63 24.68 29.24
C GLU A 157 -31.49 25.05 30.46
N ALA A 158 -31.48 26.31 30.91
CA ALA A 158 -32.34 26.77 32.00
C ALA A 158 -33.82 26.70 31.63
N SER A 159 -34.20 27.15 30.43
CA SER A 159 -35.58 27.02 29.95
C SER A 159 -36.06 25.57 29.83
N ILE A 160 -35.18 24.63 29.45
CA ILE A 160 -35.51 23.20 29.42
C ILE A 160 -35.60 22.61 30.84
N ARG A 161 -34.72 23.00 31.77
CA ARG A 161 -34.84 22.61 33.19
C ARG A 161 -36.15 23.10 33.82
N ASN A 162 -36.60 24.30 33.46
CA ASN A 162 -37.88 24.84 33.90
C ASN A 162 -39.07 24.10 33.26
N LEU A 163 -39.01 23.77 31.97
CA LEU A 163 -40.03 22.95 31.31
C LEU A 163 -40.11 21.52 31.87
N ASP A 164 -38.97 20.91 32.21
CA ASP A 164 -38.91 19.60 32.87
C ASP A 164 -39.59 19.64 34.26
N ARG A 165 -39.24 20.65 35.08
CA ARG A 165 -39.89 20.91 36.38
C ARG A 165 -41.40 21.09 36.24
N LEU A 166 -41.83 21.97 35.33
CA LEU A 166 -43.24 22.23 35.05
C LEU A 166 -43.97 20.95 34.64
N THR A 167 -43.44 20.22 33.66
CA THR A 167 -44.04 18.97 33.16
C THR A 167 -44.14 17.93 34.28
N LYS A 168 -43.11 17.79 35.11
CA LYS A 168 -43.12 16.89 36.28
C LYS A 168 -44.12 17.31 37.35
N THR A 169 -44.29 18.61 37.64
CA THR A 169 -45.36 19.05 38.57
C THR A 169 -46.75 18.80 38.01
N PHE A 170 -47.01 19.11 36.74
CA PHE A 170 -48.32 18.90 36.13
C PHE A 170 -48.69 17.41 36.03
N HIS A 171 -47.72 16.56 35.71
CA HIS A 171 -47.87 15.11 35.73
C HIS A 171 -48.12 14.58 37.15
N GLU A 172 -47.37 15.04 38.15
CA GLU A 172 -47.56 14.65 39.56
C GLU A 172 -48.94 15.06 40.09
N ILE A 173 -49.43 16.25 39.73
CA ILE A 173 -50.80 16.71 40.03
C ILE A 173 -51.81 15.77 39.38
N CYS A 174 -51.69 15.47 38.08
CA CYS A 174 -52.62 14.60 37.36
C CYS A 174 -52.60 13.15 37.88
N SER A 175 -51.44 12.63 38.25
CA SER A 175 -51.26 11.31 38.83
C SER A 175 -51.90 11.23 40.21
N SER A 176 -51.57 12.16 41.12
CA SER A 176 -52.16 12.25 42.45
C SER A 176 -53.68 12.39 42.40
N LEU A 177 -54.17 13.29 41.55
CA LEU A 177 -55.60 13.53 41.33
C LEU A 177 -56.30 12.29 40.76
N THR A 178 -55.66 11.55 39.86
CA THR A 178 -56.17 10.27 39.36
C THR A 178 -56.25 9.23 40.49
N THR A 179 -55.24 9.12 41.36
CA THR A 179 -55.32 8.20 42.51
C THR A 179 -56.39 8.61 43.51
N GLN A 180 -56.65 9.92 43.69
CA GLN A 180 -57.74 10.39 44.53
C GLN A 180 -59.11 10.05 43.93
N ILE A 181 -59.30 10.25 42.62
CA ILE A 181 -60.52 9.88 41.90
C ILE A 181 -60.78 8.36 41.99
N LEU A 182 -59.74 7.52 41.89
CA LEU A 182 -59.84 6.07 42.06
C LEU A 182 -60.17 5.61 43.50
N LEU A 183 -60.08 6.51 44.49
CA LEU A 183 -60.47 6.25 45.88
C LEU A 183 -61.89 6.75 46.20
N LEU A 184 -62.48 7.61 45.36
CA LEU A 184 -63.87 8.04 45.51
C LEU A 184 -64.80 6.85 45.26
N SER A 185 -65.72 6.61 46.19
CA SER A 185 -66.54 5.38 46.18
C SER A 185 -67.94 5.58 45.58
N ASP A 186 -68.42 6.83 45.52
CA ASP A 186 -69.71 7.20 44.95
C ASP A 186 -69.56 8.01 43.67
N ALA A 187 -70.30 7.66 42.61
CA ALA A 187 -70.23 8.33 41.30
C ALA A 187 -70.76 9.79 41.26
N ASN A 188 -71.15 10.35 42.41
CA ASN A 188 -71.50 11.77 42.58
C ASN A 188 -70.48 12.53 43.43
N GLU A 189 -69.52 11.84 44.03
CA GLU A 189 -68.44 12.41 44.82
C GLU A 189 -67.44 13.08 43.86
N ARG A 190 -66.94 14.27 44.21
CA ARG A 190 -66.00 15.05 43.39
C ARG A 190 -64.85 15.53 44.26
N VAL A 191 -63.64 15.51 43.69
CA VAL A 191 -62.46 16.09 44.35
C VAL A 191 -62.68 17.59 44.51
N SER A 192 -62.55 18.12 45.74
CA SER A 192 -62.84 19.54 45.97
C SER A 192 -61.78 20.44 45.36
N THR A 193 -62.12 21.71 45.11
CA THR A 193 -61.16 22.71 44.62
C THR A 193 -60.00 22.94 45.59
N GLN A 194 -60.21 22.74 46.89
CA GLN A 194 -59.17 22.81 47.93
C GLN A 194 -58.25 21.58 47.88
N ASP A 195 -58.76 20.39 47.57
CA ASP A 195 -57.93 19.19 47.42
C ASP A 195 -57.02 19.27 46.19
N ILE A 196 -57.52 19.79 45.06
CA ILE A 196 -56.72 20.07 43.86
C ILE A 196 -55.58 21.05 44.18
N GLU A 197 -55.86 22.09 44.98
CA GLU A 197 -54.87 23.07 45.43
C GLU A 197 -53.86 22.46 46.40
N ASN A 198 -54.29 21.66 47.38
CA ASN A 198 -53.43 20.91 48.29
C ASN A 198 -52.49 19.93 47.55
N ILE A 199 -53.00 19.25 46.51
CA ILE A 199 -52.20 18.40 45.63
C ILE A 199 -51.17 19.22 44.85
N ALA A 200 -51.54 20.42 44.36
CA ALA A 200 -50.59 21.31 43.69
C ALA A 200 -49.44 21.76 44.60
N TYR A 201 -49.72 22.08 45.87
CA TYR A 201 -48.67 22.32 46.87
C TYR A 201 -47.75 21.10 47.08
N GLN A 202 -48.30 19.90 47.25
CA GLN A 202 -47.51 18.68 47.45
C GLN A 202 -46.64 18.33 46.22
N ALA A 203 -47.17 18.54 45.01
CA ALA A 203 -46.43 18.33 43.77
C ALA A 203 -45.28 19.33 43.60
N CYS A 204 -45.50 20.61 43.97
CA CYS A 204 -44.46 21.63 43.91
C CYS A 204 -43.31 21.35 44.89
N ASP A 205 -43.58 21.06 46.16
CA ASP A 205 -42.56 20.67 47.15
C ASP A 205 -41.74 19.45 46.65
N LYS A 206 -42.42 18.40 46.16
CA LYS A 206 -41.79 17.18 45.63
C LYS A 206 -40.80 17.46 44.49
N VAL A 207 -41.05 18.45 43.63
CA VAL A 207 -40.25 18.75 42.43
C VAL A 207 -39.24 19.87 42.67
N TYR A 208 -39.68 21.02 43.20
CA TYR A 208 -38.87 22.23 43.41
C TYR A 208 -38.04 22.20 44.70
N LYS A 209 -38.53 21.55 45.78
CA LYS A 209 -37.84 21.20 47.04
C LYS A 209 -37.25 22.37 47.84
N LYS A 210 -36.20 23.00 47.33
CA LYS A 210 -35.53 24.17 47.94
C LYS A 210 -35.81 25.48 47.20
N GLU A 211 -36.41 25.38 46.02
CA GLU A 211 -36.81 26.48 45.14
C GLU A 211 -38.35 26.57 45.04
N ASP A 212 -39.05 26.05 46.06
CA ASP A 212 -40.50 26.08 46.16
C ASP A 212 -40.97 27.34 46.93
N SER A 213 -41.72 28.19 46.23
CA SER A 213 -42.50 29.31 46.78
C SER A 213 -44.01 29.00 46.77
N GLY A 214 -44.38 27.74 46.53
CA GLY A 214 -45.74 27.30 46.27
C GLY A 214 -46.14 27.41 44.79
N PRO A 215 -47.25 26.77 44.38
CA PRO A 215 -47.63 26.62 42.99
C PRO A 215 -47.89 27.95 42.27
N TYR A 216 -48.32 28.98 43.00
CA TYR A 216 -48.63 30.30 42.42
C TYR A 216 -47.39 31.06 41.93
N GLU A 217 -46.25 30.95 42.61
CA GLU A 217 -45.01 31.62 42.24
C GLU A 217 -44.11 30.69 41.44
N SER A 218 -43.77 29.50 41.95
CA SER A 218 -42.79 28.60 41.31
C SER A 218 -43.22 28.13 39.91
N LEU A 219 -44.51 27.86 39.66
CA LEU A 219 -45.00 27.50 38.33
C LEU A 219 -45.06 28.72 37.40
N TRP A 220 -45.46 29.89 37.93
CA TRP A 220 -45.56 31.11 37.12
C TRP A 220 -44.18 31.61 36.68
N ASP A 221 -43.22 31.69 37.59
CA ASP A 221 -41.87 32.20 37.31
C ASP A 221 -41.11 31.25 36.37
N SER A 222 -41.21 29.93 36.58
CA SER A 222 -40.63 28.93 35.67
C SER A 222 -41.17 29.08 34.23
N MET A 223 -42.47 29.32 34.09
CA MET A 223 -43.14 29.48 32.81
C MET A 223 -42.79 30.84 32.16
N HIS A 224 -42.75 31.91 32.96
CA HIS A 224 -42.43 33.26 32.50
C HIS A 224 -40.97 33.42 32.08
N GLU A 225 -40.02 32.86 32.84
CA GLU A 225 -38.60 32.79 32.48
C GLU A 225 -38.42 32.01 31.16
N THR A 226 -39.12 30.89 31.01
CA THR A 226 -39.11 30.09 29.77
C THR A 226 -39.59 30.90 28.55
N VAL A 227 -40.71 31.62 28.67
CA VAL A 227 -41.21 32.51 27.59
C VAL A 227 -40.21 33.63 27.28
N SER A 228 -39.61 34.25 28.30
CA SER A 228 -38.63 35.32 28.15
C SER A 228 -37.37 34.86 27.40
N ILE A 229 -36.83 33.70 27.80
CA ILE A 229 -35.66 33.07 27.18
C ILE A 229 -35.97 32.70 25.72
N LEU A 230 -37.05 31.98 25.44
CA LEU A 230 -37.42 31.56 24.09
C LEU A 230 -37.71 32.75 23.15
N THR A 231 -38.34 33.81 23.66
CA THR A 231 -38.56 35.06 22.91
C THR A 231 -37.22 35.73 22.56
N THR A 232 -36.29 35.78 23.52
CA THR A 232 -34.94 36.34 23.31
C THR A 232 -34.19 35.55 22.23
N ILE A 233 -34.13 34.22 22.35
CA ILE A 233 -33.50 33.33 21.37
C ILE A 233 -34.12 33.49 19.97
N SER A 234 -35.45 33.55 19.89
CA SER A 234 -36.12 33.73 18.59
C SER A 234 -35.76 35.07 17.94
N ASN A 235 -35.66 36.15 18.70
CA ASN A 235 -35.31 37.46 18.17
C ASN A 235 -33.83 37.53 17.75
N SER A 236 -32.94 36.87 18.49
CA SER A 236 -31.53 36.69 18.11
C SER A 236 -31.36 35.83 16.84
N LEU A 237 -32.20 34.82 16.63
CA LEU A 237 -32.25 34.06 15.39
C LEU A 237 -32.81 34.86 14.20
N GLU A 238 -33.84 35.69 14.39
CA GLU A 238 -34.38 36.57 13.34
C GLU A 238 -33.40 37.67 12.92
N THR A 239 -32.63 38.19 13.86
CA THR A 239 -31.60 39.21 13.59
C THR A 239 -30.29 38.63 13.05
N GLY A 240 -30.20 37.30 12.92
CA GLY A 240 -28.99 36.60 12.45
C GLY A 240 -27.79 36.74 13.39
N SER A 241 -28.00 37.06 14.68
CA SER A 241 -26.88 37.32 15.61
C SER A 241 -26.04 36.08 15.93
N TYR A 242 -26.57 34.89 15.63
CA TYR A 242 -25.88 33.61 15.76
C TYR A 242 -25.28 33.10 14.43
N ASP A 243 -25.37 33.85 13.33
CA ASP A 243 -24.93 33.41 12.02
C ASP A 243 -23.42 33.61 11.82
N SER A 244 -22.67 32.51 11.83
CA SER A 244 -21.23 32.56 11.53
C SER A 244 -20.97 32.56 10.02
N THR A 245 -20.22 33.57 9.56
CA THR A 245 -19.68 33.63 8.18
C THR A 245 -18.37 32.85 8.03
N THR A 246 -17.78 32.42 9.15
CA THR A 246 -16.52 31.67 9.19
C THR A 246 -16.81 30.18 9.21
N ILE A 247 -16.66 29.51 8.05
CA ILE A 247 -16.56 28.05 8.02
C ILE A 247 -15.23 27.67 8.69
N GLU A 248 -15.24 27.41 10.00
CA GLU A 248 -14.13 26.73 10.64
C GLU A 248 -14.04 25.30 10.11
N GLN A 249 -13.20 25.09 9.09
CA GLN A 249 -12.73 23.76 8.71
C GLN A 249 -11.87 23.18 9.85
N ASN A 250 -12.55 22.66 10.87
CA ASN A 250 -11.93 21.99 12.01
C ASN A 250 -11.23 20.72 11.52
N SER A 251 -9.92 20.82 11.26
CA SER A 251 -9.07 19.79 10.65
C SER A 251 -8.77 18.58 11.54
N LYS A 252 -9.59 18.33 12.57
CA LYS A 252 -9.61 17.06 13.30
C LYS A 252 -10.10 15.99 12.34
N GLN A 253 -9.25 15.00 12.04
CA GLN A 253 -9.57 13.92 11.11
C GLN A 253 -10.76 13.10 11.61
N SER A 254 -11.68 12.77 10.71
CA SER A 254 -12.84 11.95 11.04
C SER A 254 -12.41 10.57 11.55
N ILE A 255 -13.14 10.04 12.53
CA ILE A 255 -12.93 8.70 13.09
C ILE A 255 -12.93 7.64 11.98
N TYR A 256 -13.72 7.82 10.92
CA TYR A 256 -13.68 6.96 9.73
C TYR A 256 -12.29 6.92 9.10
N LEU A 257 -11.67 8.09 8.88
CA LEU A 257 -10.33 8.19 8.29
C LEU A 257 -9.25 7.61 9.22
N ILE A 258 -9.41 7.77 10.54
CA ILE A 258 -8.51 7.15 11.53
C ILE A 258 -8.64 5.62 11.51
N ALA A 259 -9.88 5.09 11.41
CA ALA A 259 -10.14 3.66 11.30
C ALA A 259 -9.61 3.08 9.96
N GLU A 260 -9.71 3.84 8.87
CA GLU A 260 -9.16 3.47 7.56
C GLU A 260 -7.62 3.50 7.55
N GLN A 261 -7.00 4.50 8.19
CA GLN A 261 -5.54 4.53 8.44
C GLN A 261 -5.09 3.36 9.33
N PHE A 262 -5.87 2.99 10.35
CA PHE A 262 -5.57 1.84 11.19
C PHE A 262 -5.71 0.51 10.43
N LYS A 263 -6.78 0.34 9.63
CA LYS A 263 -6.98 -0.84 8.77
C LYS A 263 -5.88 -0.98 7.72
N THR A 264 -5.48 0.11 7.08
CA THR A 264 -4.35 0.09 6.13
C THR A 264 -3.01 -0.15 6.82
N SER A 265 -2.81 0.33 8.05
CA SER A 265 -1.64 0.01 8.88
C SER A 265 -1.58 -1.48 9.26
N ILE A 266 -2.70 -2.11 9.64
CA ILE A 266 -2.79 -3.56 9.87
C ILE A 266 -2.41 -4.32 8.58
N ASN A 267 -3.04 -3.99 7.46
CA ASN A 267 -2.74 -4.64 6.18
C ASN A 267 -1.26 -4.50 5.77
N GLN A 268 -0.63 -3.35 6.04
CA GLN A 268 0.81 -3.15 5.83
C GLN A 268 1.65 -4.00 6.79
N SER A 269 1.24 -4.14 8.04
CA SER A 269 1.89 -5.00 9.04
C SER A 269 1.87 -6.47 8.62
N ASP A 270 0.73 -6.99 8.17
CA ASP A 270 0.62 -8.38 7.69
C ASP A 270 1.44 -8.63 6.41
N VAL A 271 1.48 -7.67 5.48
CA VAL A 271 2.37 -7.72 4.31
C VAL A 271 3.85 -7.70 4.69
N ILE A 272 4.23 -6.98 5.76
CA ILE A 272 5.60 -7.01 6.30
C ILE A 272 5.87 -8.35 6.99
N ARG A 273 4.90 -8.90 7.74
CA ARG A 273 5.02 -10.19 8.43
C ARG A 273 5.24 -11.33 7.43
N SER A 274 4.43 -11.42 6.37
CA SER A 274 4.60 -12.42 5.32
C SER A 274 5.95 -12.29 4.58
N LYS A 275 6.44 -11.06 4.36
CA LYS A 275 7.79 -10.83 3.82
C LYS A 275 8.90 -11.25 4.79
N LEU A 276 8.68 -11.15 6.10
CA LEU A 276 9.61 -11.61 7.12
C LEU A 276 9.62 -13.14 7.20
N GLU A 277 8.46 -13.78 7.21
CA GLU A 277 8.28 -15.24 7.17
C GLU A 277 9.05 -15.86 5.97
N LEU A 278 8.90 -15.29 4.77
CA LEU A 278 9.66 -15.70 3.58
C LEU A 278 11.19 -15.51 3.73
N LYS A 279 11.63 -14.46 4.42
CA LYS A 279 13.06 -14.22 4.69
C LYS A 279 13.62 -15.13 5.77
N GLU A 280 12.82 -15.60 6.71
CA GLU A 280 13.23 -16.65 7.65
C GLU A 280 13.39 -18.01 6.95
N GLU A 281 12.53 -18.33 5.97
CA GLU A 281 12.67 -19.53 5.14
C GLU A 281 13.93 -19.48 4.26
N GLU A 282 14.17 -18.38 3.53
CA GLU A 282 15.42 -18.17 2.77
C GLU A 282 16.66 -18.31 3.67
N LEU A 283 16.62 -17.77 4.89
CA LEU A 283 17.72 -17.80 5.85
C LEU A 283 17.94 -19.22 6.40
N LEU A 284 16.87 -20.01 6.61
CA LEU A 284 16.96 -21.43 6.94
C LEU A 284 17.59 -22.25 5.82
N ASP A 285 17.25 -22.00 4.56
CA ASP A 285 17.84 -22.71 3.42
C ASP A 285 19.29 -22.30 3.15
N ILE A 286 19.64 -21.02 3.29
CA ILE A 286 21.03 -20.56 3.26
C ILE A 286 21.84 -21.20 4.39
N LYS A 287 21.27 -21.38 5.59
CA LYS A 287 21.91 -22.13 6.69
C LYS A 287 22.13 -23.61 6.36
N LYS A 288 21.16 -24.28 5.73
CA LYS A 288 21.31 -25.68 5.25
C LYS A 288 22.43 -25.78 4.22
N LEU A 289 22.43 -24.89 3.22
CA LEU A 289 23.44 -24.84 2.15
C LEU A 289 24.85 -24.54 2.70
N LEU A 290 24.97 -23.59 3.63
CA LEU A 290 26.23 -23.24 4.29
C LEU A 290 26.78 -24.43 5.08
N LYS A 291 25.93 -25.19 5.78
CA LYS A 291 26.37 -26.41 6.46
C LYS A 291 26.91 -27.44 5.47
N ILE A 292 26.19 -27.71 4.36
CA ILE A 292 26.64 -28.63 3.31
C ILE A 292 28.01 -28.18 2.73
N LYS A 293 28.20 -26.87 2.50
CA LYS A 293 29.49 -26.34 2.02
C LYS A 293 30.60 -26.38 3.07
N GLN A 294 30.28 -26.25 4.36
CA GLN A 294 31.25 -26.46 5.44
C GLN A 294 31.68 -27.94 5.51
N ASP A 295 30.74 -28.87 5.34
CA ASP A 295 31.01 -30.30 5.32
C ASP A 295 31.86 -30.69 4.08
N GLU A 296 31.52 -30.19 2.88
CA GLU A 296 32.34 -30.33 1.65
C GLU A 296 33.77 -29.78 1.81
N LEU A 297 33.92 -28.58 2.39
CA LEU A 297 35.24 -27.99 2.65
C LEU A 297 36.06 -28.82 3.63
N SER A 298 35.41 -29.43 4.64
CA SER A 298 36.09 -30.32 5.58
C SER A 298 36.61 -31.59 4.88
N GLU A 299 35.84 -32.16 3.94
CA GLU A 299 36.27 -33.33 3.16
C GLU A 299 37.43 -32.97 2.22
N LEU A 300 37.34 -31.84 1.52
CA LEU A 300 38.42 -31.34 0.66
C LEU A 300 39.71 -31.07 1.45
N ASN A 301 39.61 -30.53 2.66
CA ASN A 301 40.76 -30.29 3.54
C ASN A 301 41.41 -31.61 4.02
N ILE A 302 40.62 -32.64 4.31
CA ILE A 302 41.14 -33.99 4.62
C ILE A 302 41.84 -34.60 3.40
N ARG A 303 41.22 -34.52 2.20
CA ARG A 303 41.83 -34.98 0.94
C ARG A 303 43.14 -34.24 0.63
N LEU A 304 43.20 -32.93 0.92
CA LEU A 304 44.39 -32.10 0.78
C LEU A 304 45.51 -32.57 1.72
N SER A 305 45.25 -32.72 3.02
CA SER A 305 46.25 -33.18 4.00
C SER A 305 46.76 -34.61 3.71
N LEU A 306 45.92 -35.48 3.14
CA LEU A 306 46.34 -36.81 2.68
C LEU A 306 47.28 -36.73 1.46
N ASN A 307 47.05 -35.80 0.53
CA ASN A 307 47.93 -35.57 -0.61
C ASN A 307 49.24 -34.89 -0.21
N GLU A 308 49.23 -33.95 0.73
CA GLU A 308 50.46 -33.35 1.30
C GLU A 308 51.36 -34.42 1.90
N LYS A 309 50.84 -35.28 2.79
CA LYS A 309 51.60 -36.40 3.38
C LYS A 309 52.14 -37.38 2.34
N LYS A 310 51.42 -37.57 1.23
CA LYS A 310 51.88 -38.38 0.10
C LYS A 310 53.02 -37.69 -0.66
N ILE A 311 52.98 -36.36 -0.81
CA ILE A 311 54.07 -35.57 -1.38
C ILE A 311 55.30 -35.60 -0.47
N GLU A 312 55.14 -35.41 0.86
CA GLU A 312 56.23 -35.54 1.85
C GLU A 312 56.90 -36.92 1.78
N SER A 313 56.10 -38.00 1.73
CA SER A 313 56.62 -39.37 1.60
C SER A 313 57.38 -39.57 0.28
N LEU A 314 56.88 -39.04 -0.83
CA LEU A 314 57.54 -39.13 -2.14
C LEU A 314 58.82 -38.27 -2.20
N GLN A 315 58.81 -37.07 -1.61
CA GLN A 315 59.98 -36.20 -1.48
C GLN A 315 61.09 -36.92 -0.72
N LYS A 316 60.76 -37.53 0.42
CA LYS A 316 61.71 -38.35 1.19
C LYS A 316 62.24 -39.54 0.40
N GLU A 317 61.38 -40.25 -0.33
CA GLU A 317 61.82 -41.32 -1.24
C GLU A 317 62.75 -40.82 -2.35
N PHE A 318 62.54 -39.62 -2.88
CA PHE A 318 63.42 -39.02 -3.89
C PHE A 318 64.75 -38.56 -3.28
N GLU A 319 64.74 -38.01 -2.06
CA GLU A 319 65.95 -37.65 -1.31
C GLU A 319 66.79 -38.89 -0.95
N ASP A 320 66.16 -39.98 -0.49
CA ASP A 320 66.82 -41.27 -0.26
C ASP A 320 67.41 -41.87 -1.54
N LYS A 321 66.78 -41.65 -2.71
CA LYS A 321 67.30 -42.08 -4.02
C LYS A 321 68.45 -41.18 -4.50
N ASP A 322 68.34 -39.87 -4.34
CA ASP A 322 69.38 -38.89 -4.71
C ASP A 322 70.64 -39.06 -3.85
N ASN A 323 70.49 -39.29 -2.55
CA ASN A 323 71.61 -39.61 -1.65
C ASN A 323 72.32 -40.92 -2.07
N LYS A 324 71.58 -41.94 -2.50
CA LYS A 324 72.18 -43.17 -3.08
C LYS A 324 72.92 -42.90 -4.39
N HIS A 325 72.33 -42.11 -5.31
CA HIS A 325 73.01 -41.74 -6.55
C HIS A 325 74.30 -40.95 -6.28
N LYS A 326 74.26 -39.96 -5.37
CA LYS A 326 75.44 -39.21 -4.91
C LYS A 326 76.53 -40.11 -4.35
N GLN A 327 76.17 -41.10 -3.52
CA GLN A 327 77.12 -42.10 -3.03
C GLN A 327 77.76 -42.88 -4.19
N THR A 328 76.97 -43.46 -5.09
CA THR A 328 77.50 -44.22 -6.24
C THR A 328 78.34 -43.37 -7.19
N LEU A 329 78.02 -42.08 -7.34
CA LEU A 329 78.80 -41.14 -8.15
C LEU A 329 80.17 -40.88 -7.51
N GLU A 330 80.23 -40.68 -6.19
CA GLU A 330 81.51 -40.51 -5.48
C GLU A 330 82.33 -41.80 -5.48
N GLU A 331 81.71 -42.98 -5.34
CA GLU A 331 82.37 -44.28 -5.47
C GLU A 331 82.99 -44.47 -6.87
N VAL A 332 82.25 -44.17 -7.95
CA VAL A 332 82.74 -44.20 -9.33
C VAL A 332 83.83 -43.16 -9.58
N LYS A 333 83.72 -41.97 -8.98
CA LYS A 333 84.73 -40.90 -9.06
C LYS A 333 86.03 -41.31 -8.36
N ILE A 334 85.96 -41.97 -7.21
CA ILE A 334 87.12 -42.52 -6.50
C ILE A 334 87.77 -43.67 -7.30
N ASP A 335 86.98 -44.57 -7.90
CA ASP A 335 87.50 -45.62 -8.79
C ASP A 335 88.15 -45.05 -10.06
N GLY A 336 87.54 -44.03 -10.67
CA GLY A 336 88.12 -43.26 -11.78
C GLY A 336 89.45 -42.62 -11.41
N GLN A 337 89.55 -41.99 -10.23
CA GLN A 337 90.81 -41.42 -9.74
C GLN A 337 91.89 -42.48 -9.48
N LYS A 338 91.53 -43.66 -8.97
CA LYS A 338 92.47 -44.79 -8.83
C LYS A 338 93.00 -45.25 -10.18
N LYS A 339 92.13 -45.36 -11.18
CA LYS A 339 92.50 -45.74 -12.56
C LYS A 339 93.35 -44.68 -13.25
N ILE A 340 93.08 -43.39 -13.03
CA ILE A 340 93.94 -42.29 -13.50
C ILE A 340 95.35 -42.44 -12.91
N LYS A 341 95.48 -42.64 -11.59
CA LYS A 341 96.79 -42.85 -10.95
C LYS A 341 97.53 -44.08 -11.49
N GLN A 342 96.84 -45.20 -11.68
CA GLN A 342 97.42 -46.40 -12.29
C GLN A 342 97.90 -46.15 -13.73
N CYS A 343 97.18 -45.32 -14.50
CA CYS A 343 97.63 -44.88 -15.83
C CYS A 343 98.80 -43.89 -15.75
N GLU A 344 98.85 -42.98 -14.78
CA GLU A 344 99.98 -42.06 -14.55
C GLU A 344 101.25 -42.84 -14.15
N GLU A 345 101.12 -43.81 -13.25
CA GLU A 345 102.18 -44.77 -12.87
C GLU A 345 102.67 -45.56 -14.08
N ALA A 346 101.77 -46.10 -14.91
CA ALA A 346 102.13 -46.82 -16.14
C ALA A 346 102.79 -45.91 -17.20
N ILE A 347 102.35 -44.66 -17.32
CA ILE A 347 102.97 -43.66 -18.21
C ILE A 347 104.39 -43.31 -17.72
N ALA A 348 104.60 -43.16 -16.40
CA ALA A 348 105.92 -42.89 -15.84
C ALA A 348 106.91 -44.03 -16.10
N VAL A 349 106.47 -45.29 -15.99
CA VAL A 349 107.27 -46.47 -16.37
C VAL A 349 107.61 -46.43 -17.87
N LEU A 350 106.62 -46.23 -18.75
CA LEU A 350 106.84 -46.16 -20.19
C LEU A 350 107.72 -44.95 -20.62
N GLN A 351 107.70 -43.85 -19.86
CA GLN A 351 108.59 -42.71 -20.08
C GLN A 351 110.04 -43.05 -19.70
N ASN A 352 110.26 -43.67 -18.54
CA ASN A 352 111.57 -44.19 -18.14
C ASN A 352 112.14 -45.18 -19.17
N ASP A 353 111.32 -46.13 -19.63
CA ASP A 353 111.72 -47.11 -20.65
C ASP A 353 112.09 -46.43 -21.98
N ASN A 354 111.36 -45.38 -22.37
CA ASN A 354 111.63 -44.61 -23.59
C ASN A 354 112.88 -43.72 -23.46
N GLU A 355 113.16 -43.17 -22.28
CA GLU A 355 114.42 -42.48 -21.99
C GLU A 355 115.61 -43.44 -22.04
N GLN A 356 115.48 -44.66 -21.48
CA GLN A 356 116.49 -45.72 -21.62
C GLN A 356 116.71 -46.09 -23.10
N LEU A 357 115.64 -46.25 -23.88
CA LEU A 357 115.74 -46.55 -25.31
C LEU A 357 116.39 -45.41 -26.13
N GLU A 358 116.19 -44.14 -25.79
CA GLU A 358 116.94 -43.03 -26.41
C GLU A 358 118.41 -42.96 -25.96
N GLN A 359 118.74 -43.36 -24.73
CA GLN A 359 120.14 -43.54 -24.30
C GLN A 359 120.83 -44.66 -25.09
N GLU A 360 120.20 -45.83 -25.22
CA GLU A 360 120.72 -46.94 -26.05
C GLU A 360 120.85 -46.53 -27.52
N LYS A 361 119.84 -45.84 -28.07
CA LYS A 361 119.82 -45.32 -29.46
C LYS A 361 120.83 -44.21 -29.72
N THR A 362 121.17 -43.38 -28.74
CA THR A 362 122.24 -42.37 -28.89
C THR A 362 123.62 -43.01 -28.84
N ALA A 363 123.86 -43.98 -27.94
CA ALA A 363 125.08 -44.79 -27.93
C ALA A 363 125.25 -45.60 -29.25
N LEU A 364 124.16 -46.15 -29.80
CA LEU A 364 124.16 -46.81 -31.11
C LEU A 364 124.43 -45.84 -32.26
N LYS A 365 123.87 -44.61 -32.23
CA LYS A 365 124.19 -43.55 -33.22
C LYS A 365 125.65 -43.12 -33.17
N GLU A 366 126.28 -43.12 -31.99
CA GLU A 366 127.71 -42.81 -31.87
C GLU A 366 128.59 -43.91 -32.48
N ARG A 367 128.30 -45.19 -32.19
CA ARG A 367 128.89 -46.34 -32.92
C ARG A 367 128.67 -46.24 -34.44
N LEU A 368 127.47 -45.84 -34.87
CA LEU A 368 127.14 -45.71 -36.30
C LEU A 368 127.94 -44.59 -36.97
N LYS A 369 128.11 -43.43 -36.31
CA LYS A 369 129.01 -42.35 -36.78
C LYS A 369 130.47 -42.80 -36.89
N GLN A 370 130.96 -43.63 -35.96
CA GLN A 370 132.31 -44.20 -36.04
C GLN A 370 132.45 -45.14 -37.26
N LEU A 371 131.39 -45.85 -37.64
CA LEU A 371 131.34 -46.72 -38.83
C LEU A 371 131.15 -45.96 -40.15
N THR A 372 130.46 -44.81 -40.17
CA THR A 372 130.11 -44.09 -41.42
C THR A 372 131.32 -43.44 -42.12
N LYS A 373 132.53 -43.61 -41.61
CA LYS A 373 133.77 -43.07 -42.20
C LYS A 373 134.43 -44.00 -43.24
N ASN A 374 134.00 -45.27 -43.36
CA ASN A 374 134.80 -46.31 -44.03
C ASN A 374 134.22 -47.00 -45.30
N GLN A 375 132.94 -46.82 -45.65
CA GLN A 375 132.28 -47.27 -46.91
C GLN A 375 131.02 -46.40 -47.11
N LEU A 376 130.61 -45.85 -48.26
CA LEU A 376 130.93 -45.99 -49.69
C LEU A 376 130.37 -47.25 -50.42
N VAL A 377 129.52 -46.99 -51.43
CA VAL A 377 129.04 -47.83 -52.56
C VAL A 377 127.91 -48.86 -52.30
N ASP A 378 126.73 -48.53 -52.85
CA ASP A 378 125.70 -49.30 -53.60
C ASP A 378 125.43 -50.81 -53.36
N GLY A 379 124.17 -51.29 -53.46
CA GLY A 379 122.92 -50.54 -53.68
C GLY A 379 121.64 -51.37 -53.94
N LEU A 380 120.54 -50.89 -53.34
CA LEU A 380 119.10 -51.09 -53.67
C LEU A 380 118.45 -52.50 -53.64
N MET A 381 117.14 -52.50 -53.35
CA MET A 381 116.33 -53.64 -52.89
C MET A 381 115.02 -53.81 -53.68
N GLN A 382 114.36 -54.97 -53.50
CA GLN A 382 113.16 -55.35 -54.26
C GLN A 382 111.88 -55.45 -53.38
N LYS A 383 110.77 -54.89 -53.89
CA LYS A 383 109.36 -55.34 -53.71
C LYS A 383 108.66 -55.31 -52.31
N LYS A 384 107.63 -54.43 -52.26
CA LYS A 384 106.16 -54.76 -52.19
C LYS A 384 105.37 -54.44 -50.89
N ILE A 385 104.11 -54.06 -51.14
CA ILE A 385 102.90 -53.99 -50.25
C ILE A 385 102.79 -52.77 -49.33
N GLY A 386 101.64 -52.08 -49.43
CA GLY A 386 101.12 -51.12 -48.45
C GLY A 386 99.65 -50.79 -48.72
N GLY A 387 98.81 -50.82 -47.69
CA GLY A 387 97.46 -50.22 -47.68
C GLY A 387 97.55 -48.71 -47.35
N THR A 388 96.65 -47.83 -47.79
CA THR A 388 95.25 -47.65 -47.32
C THR A 388 95.14 -47.54 -45.80
N LEU A 389 94.63 -46.45 -45.20
CA LEU A 389 94.01 -45.23 -45.73
C LEU A 389 94.24 -44.03 -44.77
N LYS A 390 93.92 -42.78 -45.16
CA LYS A 390 94.12 -41.58 -44.34
C LYS A 390 92.94 -40.59 -44.39
N THR A 391 92.44 -40.17 -43.21
CA THR A 391 91.97 -38.80 -42.84
C THR A 391 90.81 -38.13 -43.63
N PRO A 392 90.22 -37.01 -43.15
CA PRO A 392 89.75 -36.73 -41.78
C PRO A 392 88.34 -36.05 -41.70
N GLY A 393 87.74 -36.02 -40.50
CA GLY A 393 86.98 -34.87 -39.97
C GLY A 393 85.59 -34.50 -40.54
N ILE A 394 84.53 -34.78 -39.78
CA ILE A 394 83.21 -34.12 -39.87
C ILE A 394 82.68 -33.87 -38.44
N THR A 395 81.97 -32.76 -38.21
CA THR A 395 81.39 -32.38 -36.90
C THR A 395 79.88 -32.10 -36.98
N THR A 396 79.18 -32.48 -35.91
CA THR A 396 77.90 -31.93 -35.41
C THR A 396 76.67 -31.90 -36.32
N SER A 397 75.74 -32.80 -36.02
CA SER A 397 74.32 -32.85 -36.40
C SER A 397 73.46 -31.69 -35.87
N ILE A 398 72.45 -31.27 -36.64
CA ILE A 398 71.23 -30.54 -36.19
C ILE A 398 69.98 -31.17 -36.86
N THR A 399 68.78 -30.82 -36.35
CA THR A 399 67.50 -31.54 -36.36
C THR A 399 66.62 -31.47 -37.63
N ASP A 400 65.59 -32.33 -37.59
CA ASP A 400 64.17 -32.06 -37.89
C ASP A 400 63.48 -32.51 -39.18
N GLY A 401 62.16 -32.73 -39.03
CA GLY A 401 61.27 -33.42 -39.98
C GLY A 401 60.42 -32.53 -40.89
N GLN A 402 59.98 -33.13 -42.00
CA GLN A 402 59.35 -32.47 -43.17
C GLN A 402 57.98 -31.82 -42.92
N VAL A 403 57.69 -30.75 -43.67
CA VAL A 403 56.33 -30.20 -43.89
C VAL A 403 56.13 -29.76 -45.36
N SER A 404 55.29 -30.48 -46.12
CA SER A 404 54.48 -29.98 -47.29
C SER A 404 55.23 -29.44 -48.56
N PRO A 405 54.54 -29.04 -49.66
CA PRO A 405 53.30 -29.52 -50.33
C PRO A 405 53.46 -29.68 -51.89
N GLN A 406 52.32 -29.74 -52.63
CA GLN A 406 52.10 -29.24 -54.03
C GLN A 406 52.33 -30.24 -55.22
N ARG A 407 51.66 -30.20 -56.41
CA ARG A 407 50.26 -29.93 -56.88
C ARG A 407 50.16 -30.23 -58.42
N GLN A 408 48.96 -30.48 -58.98
CA GLN A 408 48.57 -30.45 -60.44
C GLN A 408 49.02 -31.63 -61.34
N LEU A 409 48.49 -31.94 -62.55
CA LEU A 409 47.15 -31.86 -63.25
C LEU A 409 47.26 -32.59 -64.63
N SER A 410 46.16 -33.13 -65.22
CA SER A 410 45.76 -33.05 -66.66
C SER A 410 44.70 -34.10 -67.12
N SER A 411 44.04 -33.85 -68.27
CA SER A 411 42.85 -34.53 -68.87
C SER A 411 43.22 -35.40 -70.13
N PRO A 412 42.35 -35.90 -71.09
CA PRO A 412 41.14 -35.25 -71.73
C PRO A 412 39.95 -36.12 -72.35
N SER A 413 38.77 -35.46 -72.57
CA SER A 413 37.75 -35.65 -73.68
C SER A 413 37.02 -37.01 -73.93
N VAL A 414 35.87 -37.19 -74.64
CA VAL A 414 35.16 -36.45 -75.75
C VAL A 414 33.60 -36.71 -75.78
N SER A 415 32.77 -35.80 -76.35
CA SER A 415 31.35 -35.95 -76.88
C SER A 415 30.17 -36.35 -75.94
N ASP A 416 28.87 -35.96 -76.04
CA ASP A 416 27.98 -35.17 -76.96
C ASP A 416 27.25 -35.91 -78.14
N GLY A 417 25.96 -35.71 -78.54
CA GLY A 417 24.83 -34.89 -77.99
C GLY A 417 23.50 -34.88 -78.85
N GLY A 418 22.36 -34.39 -78.30
CA GLY A 418 21.08 -34.00 -78.99
C GLY A 418 19.94 -35.05 -79.16
N PHE A 419 18.65 -34.73 -79.44
CA PHE A 419 17.79 -33.54 -79.17
C PHE A 419 16.28 -33.88 -79.36
N VAL A 420 15.46 -33.81 -78.28
CA VAL A 420 13.97 -33.91 -78.22
C VAL A 420 13.52 -33.30 -76.88
N SER A 421 12.49 -32.46 -76.69
CA SER A 421 11.61 -31.66 -77.57
C SER A 421 11.11 -30.40 -76.82
N THR A 422 10.66 -29.36 -77.52
CA THR A 422 10.39 -28.01 -76.98
C THR A 422 8.98 -27.76 -76.45
N THR A 423 7.96 -28.52 -76.87
CA THR A 423 6.59 -28.38 -76.31
C THR A 423 6.57 -28.75 -74.82
N SER A 424 7.25 -29.84 -74.47
CA SER A 424 7.45 -30.25 -73.08
C SER A 424 8.21 -29.21 -72.25
N GLU A 425 9.10 -28.41 -72.83
CA GLU A 425 9.79 -27.34 -72.07
C GLU A 425 8.86 -26.18 -71.72
N GLN A 426 7.96 -25.77 -72.64
CA GLN A 426 6.96 -24.75 -72.32
C GLN A 426 5.96 -25.25 -71.28
N GLU A 427 5.43 -26.48 -71.41
CA GLU A 427 4.54 -27.07 -70.41
C GLU A 427 5.22 -27.24 -69.05
N VAL A 428 6.47 -27.73 -69.02
CA VAL A 428 7.26 -27.82 -67.77
C VAL A 428 7.57 -26.44 -67.20
N SER A 429 7.75 -25.39 -68.02
CA SER A 429 7.92 -24.01 -67.52
C SER A 429 6.63 -23.47 -66.90
N ALA A 430 5.47 -23.73 -67.51
CA ALA A 430 4.17 -23.34 -67.00
C ALA A 430 3.86 -24.08 -65.69
N LEU A 431 4.07 -25.41 -65.65
CA LEU A 431 3.93 -26.22 -64.44
C LEU A 431 4.90 -25.82 -63.34
N ARG A 432 6.15 -25.43 -63.66
CA ARG A 432 7.08 -24.87 -62.67
C ARG A 432 6.60 -23.53 -62.11
N ASN A 433 5.94 -22.70 -62.92
CA ASN A 433 5.37 -21.43 -62.46
C ASN A 433 4.07 -21.62 -61.66
N THR A 434 3.17 -22.56 -62.03
CA THR A 434 1.99 -22.86 -61.19
C THR A 434 2.38 -23.55 -59.90
N VAL A 435 3.38 -24.46 -59.91
CA VAL A 435 3.95 -25.04 -58.68
C VAL A 435 4.66 -23.98 -57.83
N ARG A 436 5.29 -22.96 -58.42
CA ARG A 436 5.81 -21.80 -57.67
C ARG A 436 4.65 -21.03 -57.02
N LEU A 437 3.65 -20.60 -57.79
CA LEU A 437 2.51 -19.84 -57.28
C LEU A 437 1.76 -20.60 -56.18
N LEU A 438 1.46 -21.89 -56.37
CA LEU A 438 0.84 -22.74 -55.35
C LEU A 438 1.74 -22.93 -54.12
N LYS A 439 3.07 -22.96 -54.28
CA LYS A 439 4.01 -23.04 -53.15
C LYS A 439 4.08 -21.71 -52.38
N ASP A 440 4.01 -20.60 -53.08
CA ASP A 440 3.99 -19.25 -52.50
C ASP A 440 2.64 -18.98 -51.82
N GLU A 441 1.53 -19.48 -52.38
CA GLU A 441 0.18 -19.45 -51.79
C GLU A 441 0.07 -20.40 -50.58
N ILE A 442 0.65 -21.61 -50.63
CA ILE A 442 0.80 -22.49 -49.47
C ILE A 442 1.66 -21.83 -48.38
N TRP A 443 2.71 -21.07 -48.76
CA TRP A 443 3.47 -20.26 -47.82
C TRP A 443 2.62 -19.12 -47.24
N HIS A 444 1.82 -18.42 -48.05
CA HIS A 444 0.90 -17.39 -47.57
C HIS A 444 -0.19 -17.95 -46.65
N LEU A 445 -0.75 -19.12 -46.93
CA LEU A 445 -1.75 -19.78 -46.09
C LEU A 445 -1.14 -20.33 -44.80
N LYS A 446 0.08 -20.89 -44.85
CA LYS A 446 0.83 -21.27 -43.63
C LYS A 446 1.23 -20.05 -42.82
N MET A 447 1.68 -18.97 -43.44
CA MET A 447 2.06 -17.74 -42.78
C MET A 447 0.84 -16.99 -42.23
N ASN A 448 -0.30 -17.00 -42.91
CA ASN A 448 -1.56 -16.47 -42.39
C ASN A 448 -2.06 -17.32 -41.21
N ARG A 449 -1.96 -18.66 -41.27
CA ARG A 449 -2.30 -19.52 -40.13
C ARG A 449 -1.37 -19.25 -38.94
N ALA A 450 -0.05 -19.23 -39.17
CA ALA A 450 0.92 -18.89 -38.14
C ALA A 450 0.68 -17.47 -37.59
N SER A 451 0.37 -16.50 -38.44
CA SER A 451 0.05 -15.12 -38.05
C SER A 451 -1.26 -15.05 -37.24
N VAL A 452 -2.28 -15.85 -37.56
CA VAL A 452 -3.51 -15.97 -36.75
C VAL A 452 -3.28 -16.71 -35.43
N GLU A 453 -2.30 -17.63 -35.37
CA GLU A 453 -1.87 -18.27 -34.13
C GLU A 453 -0.98 -17.33 -33.28
N PHE A 454 -0.14 -16.48 -33.90
CA PHE A 454 0.61 -15.40 -33.25
C PHE A 454 -0.26 -14.20 -32.85
N SER A 455 -1.35 -13.91 -33.57
CA SER A 455 -2.31 -12.83 -33.24
C SER A 455 -3.11 -13.12 -31.96
N LYS A 456 -3.01 -14.34 -31.42
CA LYS A 456 -3.56 -14.75 -30.11
C LYS A 456 -2.57 -14.58 -28.96
N LEU A 457 -1.34 -14.12 -29.25
CA LEU A 457 -0.31 -13.77 -28.29
C LEU A 457 -0.14 -12.25 -28.33
N GLU A 458 -0.21 -11.61 -27.17
CA GLU A 458 -0.10 -10.14 -27.09
C GLU A 458 1.29 -9.68 -27.55
N THR A 459 1.33 -8.86 -28.60
CA THR A 459 2.58 -8.29 -29.11
C THR A 459 3.05 -7.14 -28.21
N PRO A 460 4.32 -7.09 -27.77
CA PRO A 460 4.84 -5.96 -27.02
C PRO A 460 4.77 -4.67 -27.85
N THR A 461 4.30 -3.58 -27.24
CA THR A 461 4.05 -2.31 -27.94
C THR A 461 5.37 -1.57 -28.28
N PRO A 462 5.47 -0.94 -29.47
CA PRO A 462 6.68 -0.24 -29.87
C PRO A 462 6.84 1.09 -29.12
N ALA A 463 7.97 1.24 -28.41
CA ALA A 463 8.30 2.44 -27.65
C ALA A 463 8.41 3.68 -28.58
N THR A 464 7.55 4.68 -28.36
CA THR A 464 7.37 5.81 -29.29
C THR A 464 7.49 7.16 -28.55
N LYS A 465 8.31 8.08 -29.08
CA LYS A 465 8.42 9.51 -28.72
C LYS A 465 8.54 9.87 -27.21
N ILE A 466 9.54 9.30 -26.54
CA ILE A 466 9.85 9.63 -25.12
C ILE A 466 10.21 11.13 -24.91
N SER A 467 10.78 11.83 -25.91
CA SER A 467 11.30 13.19 -25.75
C SER A 467 10.25 14.24 -25.36
N GLU A 468 9.10 14.29 -26.07
CA GLU A 468 8.05 15.29 -25.78
C GLU A 468 7.44 15.08 -24.38
N ILE A 469 7.30 13.82 -23.94
CA ILE A 469 6.87 13.48 -22.59
C ILE A 469 7.91 13.97 -21.57
N ALA A 470 9.20 13.73 -21.82
CA ALA A 470 10.27 14.17 -20.92
C ALA A 470 10.33 15.69 -20.77
N ASP A 471 10.12 16.46 -21.84
CA ASP A 471 10.07 17.93 -21.79
C ASP A 471 8.82 18.46 -21.07
N ILE A 472 7.66 17.83 -21.24
CA ILE A 472 6.44 18.17 -20.49
C ILE A 472 6.59 17.81 -19.00
N TYR A 473 7.15 16.64 -18.68
CA TYR A 473 7.41 16.21 -17.31
C TYR A 473 8.43 17.12 -16.61
N LYS A 474 9.50 17.53 -17.32
CA LYS A 474 10.48 18.51 -16.84
C LYS A 474 9.85 19.89 -16.62
N SER A 475 8.97 20.32 -17.52
CA SER A 475 8.22 21.58 -17.35
C SER A 475 7.27 21.54 -16.14
N SER A 476 6.59 20.40 -15.93
CA SER A 476 5.69 20.18 -14.81
C SER A 476 6.43 20.12 -13.46
N THR A 477 7.55 19.39 -13.39
CA THR A 477 8.37 19.31 -12.17
C THR A 477 9.04 20.64 -11.79
N LEU A 478 9.41 21.47 -12.77
CA LEU A 478 9.86 22.84 -12.51
C LEU A 478 8.76 23.71 -11.89
N LEU A 479 7.56 23.74 -12.50
CA LEU A 479 6.40 24.49 -11.97
C LEU A 479 6.00 24.02 -10.57
N LEU A 480 6.05 22.70 -10.32
CA LEU A 480 5.80 22.09 -9.02
C LEU A 480 6.86 22.50 -7.98
N ASN A 481 8.14 22.53 -8.35
CA ASN A 481 9.22 22.99 -7.47
C ASN A 481 9.14 24.50 -7.19
N ASP A 482 8.74 25.32 -8.16
CA ASP A 482 8.49 26.76 -7.97
C ASP A 482 7.31 27.00 -7.01
N LEU A 483 6.24 26.18 -7.11
CA LEU A 483 5.13 26.20 -6.15
C LEU A 483 5.57 25.82 -4.73
N PHE A 484 6.24 24.69 -4.54
CA PHE A 484 6.76 24.30 -3.23
C PHE A 484 7.73 25.33 -2.66
N SER A 485 8.57 25.95 -3.50
CA SER A 485 9.47 27.05 -3.10
C SER A 485 8.70 28.31 -2.71
N SER A 486 7.62 28.66 -3.42
CA SER A 486 6.78 29.82 -3.08
C SER A 486 5.93 29.60 -1.83
N ILE A 487 5.62 28.34 -1.48
CA ILE A 487 4.94 27.96 -0.23
C ILE A 487 5.94 27.95 0.93
N ALA A 488 7.11 27.33 0.76
CA ALA A 488 8.12 27.20 1.82
C ALA A 488 8.74 28.54 2.26
N ASN A 489 8.84 29.52 1.36
CA ASN A 489 9.31 30.87 1.69
C ASN A 489 8.25 31.77 2.38
N TYR A 490 7.05 31.25 2.68
CA TYR A 490 5.95 32.02 3.26
C TYR A 490 6.10 32.20 4.78
N LYS A 491 6.97 33.12 5.21
CA LYS A 491 6.93 33.68 6.58
C LYS A 491 6.06 34.94 6.62
N ILE A 492 5.02 34.91 7.46
CA ILE A 492 4.20 36.09 7.76
C ILE A 492 4.99 37.01 8.69
N THR A 493 5.77 37.91 8.12
CA THR A 493 6.28 39.11 8.81
C THR A 493 5.59 40.36 8.28
N GLY A 494 5.50 41.36 9.15
CA GLY A 494 4.45 42.38 9.13
C GLY A 494 4.39 43.32 7.92
N GLU A 495 3.38 44.18 7.99
CA GLU A 495 3.09 45.32 7.11
C GLU A 495 2.70 44.98 5.65
N ASN A 496 1.74 45.76 5.15
CA ASN A 496 1.15 45.70 3.81
C ASN A 496 0.66 44.32 3.32
N VAL A 497 -0.24 43.70 4.08
CA VAL A 497 -0.93 42.44 3.74
C VAL A 497 -1.68 42.52 2.40
N ALA A 498 -2.36 43.63 2.09
CA ALA A 498 -3.18 43.77 0.88
C ALA A 498 -2.35 43.67 -0.41
N VAL A 499 -1.21 44.37 -0.48
CA VAL A 499 -0.30 44.32 -1.64
C VAL A 499 0.30 42.91 -1.79
N LYS A 500 0.70 42.29 -0.67
CA LYS A 500 1.18 40.90 -0.65
C LYS A 500 0.11 39.92 -1.17
N GLN A 501 -1.16 40.09 -0.76
CA GLN A 501 -2.28 39.25 -1.24
C GLN A 501 -2.54 39.40 -2.75
N GLU A 502 -2.52 40.60 -3.33
CA GLU A 502 -2.80 40.75 -4.76
C GLU A 502 -1.65 40.26 -5.65
N ILE A 503 -0.39 40.37 -5.17
CA ILE A 503 0.75 39.71 -5.81
C ILE A 503 0.58 38.18 -5.78
N ILE A 504 0.08 37.61 -4.68
CA ILE A 504 -0.23 36.17 -4.57
C ILE A 504 -1.35 35.79 -5.53
N ARG A 505 -2.48 36.51 -5.58
CA ARG A 505 -3.56 36.26 -6.56
C ARG A 505 -3.04 36.32 -8.01
N SER A 506 -2.18 37.29 -8.31
CA SER A 506 -1.59 37.46 -9.65
C SER A 506 -0.67 36.30 -10.02
N LYS A 507 0.20 35.85 -9.10
CA LYS A 507 1.04 34.66 -9.30
C LYS A 507 0.23 33.38 -9.43
N MET A 508 -0.79 33.20 -8.59
CA MET A 508 -1.62 31.99 -8.61
C MET A 508 -2.41 31.88 -9.92
N LYS A 509 -2.99 32.99 -10.41
CA LYS A 509 -3.58 33.04 -11.77
C LYS A 509 -2.59 32.69 -12.89
N LEU A 510 -1.31 33.10 -12.77
CA LEU A 510 -0.27 32.77 -13.74
C LEU A 510 0.09 31.26 -13.69
N VAL A 511 0.13 30.68 -12.48
CA VAL A 511 0.25 29.23 -12.28
C VAL A 511 -0.94 28.50 -12.89
N ASP A 512 -2.18 28.91 -12.62
CA ASP A 512 -3.37 28.28 -13.19
C ASP A 512 -3.36 28.33 -14.73
N GLN A 513 -2.96 29.46 -15.33
CA GLN A 513 -2.82 29.60 -16.78
C GLN A 513 -1.73 28.69 -17.36
N THR A 514 -0.58 28.58 -16.71
CA THR A 514 0.54 27.73 -17.17
C THR A 514 0.26 26.24 -16.94
N ALA A 515 -0.38 25.87 -15.84
CA ALA A 515 -0.87 24.52 -15.57
C ALA A 515 -1.93 24.08 -16.59
N ASN A 516 -2.92 24.93 -16.89
CA ASN A 516 -3.91 24.64 -17.93
C ASN A 516 -3.26 24.54 -19.33
N SER A 517 -2.26 25.35 -19.64
CA SER A 517 -1.49 25.25 -20.89
C SER A 517 -0.71 23.92 -21.00
N LEU A 518 -0.03 23.51 -19.92
CA LEU A 518 0.67 22.22 -19.84
C LEU A 518 -0.29 21.04 -19.92
N ASN A 519 -1.46 21.12 -19.27
CA ASN A 519 -2.49 20.09 -19.30
C ASN A 519 -3.02 19.88 -20.73
N ASN A 520 -3.35 20.98 -21.44
CA ASN A 520 -3.76 20.92 -22.85
C ASN A 520 -2.67 20.32 -23.76
N ARG A 521 -1.38 20.63 -23.52
CA ARG A 521 -0.26 20.01 -24.25
C ARG A 521 -0.11 18.52 -23.92
N LEU A 522 -0.32 18.12 -22.67
CA LEU A 522 -0.25 16.73 -22.22
C LEU A 522 -1.34 15.89 -22.90
N TYR A 523 -2.59 16.38 -22.93
CA TYR A 523 -3.68 15.72 -23.67
C TYR A 523 -3.39 15.60 -25.18
N GLN A 524 -2.80 16.62 -25.81
CA GLN A 524 -2.40 16.55 -27.22
C GLN A 524 -1.29 15.52 -27.46
N CYS A 525 -0.25 15.47 -26.63
CA CYS A 525 0.79 14.46 -26.74
C CYS A 525 0.25 13.04 -26.50
N GLN A 526 -0.58 12.81 -25.47
CA GLN A 526 -1.23 11.51 -25.25
C GLN A 526 -2.04 11.04 -26.48
N SER A 527 -2.84 11.94 -27.05
CA SER A 527 -3.64 11.66 -28.25
C SER A 527 -2.76 11.33 -29.47
N ASN A 528 -1.60 11.98 -29.62
CA ASN A 528 -0.64 11.75 -30.71
C ASN A 528 0.24 10.48 -30.53
N ILE A 529 0.28 9.86 -29.35
CA ILE A 529 1.12 8.69 -29.06
C ILE A 529 0.41 7.37 -29.36
N ILE A 530 -0.91 7.31 -29.16
CA ILE A 530 -1.70 6.09 -29.33
C ILE A 530 -2.23 6.00 -30.77
N PRO A 531 -2.03 4.90 -31.51
CA PRO A 531 -2.55 4.75 -32.86
C PRO A 531 -4.09 4.82 -32.90
N GLY A 532 -4.64 5.81 -33.61
CA GLY A 532 -6.09 5.97 -33.81
C GLY A 532 -6.83 6.81 -32.74
N SER A 533 -6.14 7.39 -31.75
CA SER A 533 -6.76 8.34 -30.81
C SER A 533 -6.92 9.76 -31.35
N THR A 534 -6.43 10.05 -32.56
CA THR A 534 -6.60 11.33 -33.25
C THR A 534 -7.56 11.25 -34.44
N ILE A 535 -8.21 12.38 -34.72
CA ILE A 535 -8.91 12.68 -35.97
C ILE A 535 -8.18 13.88 -36.59
N GLU A 536 -7.49 13.65 -37.69
CA GLU A 536 -6.84 14.73 -38.45
C GLU A 536 -7.87 15.46 -39.34
N THR A 537 -7.86 16.79 -39.28
CA THR A 537 -8.62 17.64 -40.21
C THR A 537 -7.66 18.64 -40.85
N MET A 538 -7.99 19.17 -42.03
CA MET A 538 -7.11 20.04 -42.83
C MET A 538 -6.61 21.33 -42.15
N MET A 539 -7.09 21.67 -40.95
CA MET A 539 -6.57 22.80 -40.16
C MET A 539 -6.08 22.44 -38.76
N LYS A 540 -6.61 21.40 -38.11
CA LYS A 540 -6.22 20.97 -36.75
C LYS A 540 -6.45 19.48 -36.51
N THR A 541 -5.63 18.90 -35.66
CA THR A 541 -5.84 17.55 -35.10
C THR A 541 -6.76 17.64 -33.87
N TYR A 542 -7.72 16.73 -33.78
CA TYR A 542 -8.67 16.62 -32.67
C TYR A 542 -8.58 15.23 -32.02
N CYS A 543 -8.97 15.10 -30.75
CA CYS A 543 -9.07 13.80 -30.09
C CYS A 543 -10.27 13.00 -30.61
N ASN A 544 -10.11 11.69 -30.77
CA ASN A 544 -11.18 10.75 -31.08
C ASN A 544 -12.14 10.67 -29.87
N PRO A 545 -13.45 10.92 -30.04
CA PRO A 545 -14.42 10.90 -28.93
C PRO A 545 -14.50 9.56 -28.17
N GLN A 546 -14.13 8.44 -28.79
CA GLN A 546 -14.05 7.16 -28.08
C GLN A 546 -12.86 7.11 -27.12
N PHE A 547 -11.69 7.62 -27.53
CA PHE A 547 -10.50 7.70 -26.67
C PHE A 547 -10.76 8.57 -25.43
N SER A 548 -11.40 9.73 -25.60
CA SER A 548 -11.79 10.60 -24.49
C SER A 548 -12.78 9.95 -23.52
N LYS A 549 -13.62 9.02 -23.97
CA LYS A 549 -14.49 8.22 -23.09
C LYS A 549 -13.71 7.15 -22.33
N THR A 550 -12.78 6.46 -22.98
CA THR A 550 -11.95 5.42 -22.34
C THR A 550 -11.06 6.01 -21.24
N VAL A 551 -10.43 7.16 -21.47
CA VAL A 551 -9.57 7.84 -20.46
C VAL A 551 -10.37 8.33 -19.24
N ALA A 552 -11.70 8.48 -19.37
CA ALA A 552 -12.59 8.88 -18.28
C ALA A 552 -13.32 7.70 -17.60
N CYS A 553 -12.87 6.45 -17.81
CA CYS A 553 -13.64 5.25 -17.48
C CYS A 553 -12.77 4.10 -16.93
N ASP A 554 -12.46 4.15 -15.63
CA ASP A 554 -11.70 3.06 -14.97
C ASP A 554 -12.53 1.78 -14.72
N ARG A 555 -13.85 1.91 -14.50
CA ARG A 555 -14.82 0.80 -14.32
C ARG A 555 -16.25 1.30 -14.61
N GLN A 556 -16.98 0.62 -15.49
CA GLN A 556 -18.40 0.93 -15.80
C GLN A 556 -19.36 -0.26 -15.75
N LEU A 557 -18.86 -1.49 -15.59
CA LEU A 557 -19.67 -2.71 -15.47
C LEU A 557 -19.13 -3.55 -14.32
N ALA A 558 -19.97 -3.77 -13.31
CA ALA A 558 -19.75 -4.73 -12.24
C ALA A 558 -20.90 -5.76 -12.27
N ALA A 559 -20.57 -7.01 -11.99
CA ALA A 559 -21.53 -8.11 -11.91
C ALA A 559 -21.07 -9.07 -10.80
N GLU A 560 -22.00 -9.50 -9.96
CA GLU A 560 -21.74 -10.36 -8.81
C GLU A 560 -22.08 -11.82 -9.16
N ILE A 561 -21.22 -12.76 -8.79
CA ILE A 561 -21.38 -14.19 -9.10
C ILE A 561 -21.22 -14.98 -7.79
N GLN A 562 -22.30 -15.62 -7.35
CA GLN A 562 -22.33 -16.44 -6.13
C GLN A 562 -21.97 -17.89 -6.42
N LEU A 563 -20.92 -18.40 -5.77
CA LEU A 563 -20.44 -19.78 -5.91
C LEU A 563 -21.09 -20.70 -4.85
N PRO A 564 -21.69 -21.85 -5.23
CA PRO A 564 -22.37 -22.73 -4.30
C PRO A 564 -21.39 -23.66 -3.57
N GLY A 565 -20.86 -23.22 -2.42
CA GLY A 565 -20.07 -24.10 -1.55
C GLY A 565 -19.19 -23.39 -0.52
N GLY A 566 -19.77 -23.00 0.61
CA GLY A 566 -19.02 -22.45 1.75
C GLY A 566 -19.91 -22.37 3.00
N VAL A 567 -19.48 -23.00 4.09
CA VAL A 567 -20.14 -22.85 5.40
C VAL A 567 -19.79 -21.48 5.98
N SER A 568 -20.71 -20.91 6.74
CA SER A 568 -20.61 -19.57 7.37
C SER A 568 -19.24 -19.27 7.99
N GLY A 569 -18.60 -18.17 7.58
CA GLY A 569 -17.55 -17.54 8.38
C GLY A 569 -16.24 -17.15 7.70
N ASP A 570 -16.19 -16.82 6.40
CA ASP A 570 -15.02 -16.13 5.83
C ASP A 570 -15.41 -15.08 4.78
N GLY A 571 -14.90 -13.86 4.95
CA GLY A 571 -15.28 -12.66 4.18
C GLY A 571 -14.53 -12.51 2.84
N ASN A 572 -14.37 -13.60 2.08
CA ASN A 572 -13.41 -13.67 0.97
C ASN A 572 -13.95 -13.10 -0.36
N GLY A 573 -14.35 -11.83 -0.36
CA GLY A 573 -14.81 -11.11 -1.56
C GLY A 573 -13.64 -10.60 -2.41
N GLY A 574 -13.33 -11.31 -3.50
CA GLY A 574 -12.27 -10.93 -4.44
C GLY A 574 -12.77 -10.17 -5.67
N GLU A 575 -12.25 -8.97 -5.93
CA GLU A 575 -12.46 -8.27 -7.21
C GLU A 575 -11.66 -8.94 -8.34
N LEU A 576 -12.33 -9.50 -9.34
CA LEU A 576 -11.69 -10.10 -10.52
C LEU A 576 -11.87 -9.21 -11.76
N ASN A 577 -10.84 -8.45 -12.11
CA ASN A 577 -10.81 -7.68 -13.36
C ASN A 577 -10.61 -8.64 -14.56
N ILE A 578 -11.68 -8.90 -15.31
CA ILE A 578 -11.65 -9.74 -16.53
C ILE A 578 -11.91 -8.92 -17.79
N THR A 579 -11.27 -9.29 -18.90
CA THR A 579 -11.53 -8.67 -20.20
C THR A 579 -12.86 -9.12 -20.79
N GLN A 580 -13.42 -8.35 -21.73
CA GLN A 580 -14.68 -8.72 -22.40
C GLN A 580 -14.59 -10.08 -23.12
N GLU A 581 -13.41 -10.47 -23.58
CA GLU A 581 -13.18 -11.74 -24.27
C GLU A 581 -13.04 -12.93 -23.30
N GLN A 582 -12.44 -12.70 -22.11
CA GLN A 582 -12.47 -13.65 -21.00
C GLN A 582 -13.91 -13.87 -20.52
N TYR A 583 -14.68 -12.80 -20.30
CA TYR A 583 -16.10 -12.90 -19.92
C TYR A 583 -16.93 -13.68 -20.97
N ARG A 584 -16.72 -13.41 -22.26
CA ARG A 584 -17.34 -14.18 -23.37
C ARG A 584 -16.87 -15.64 -23.47
N THR A 585 -15.81 -16.02 -22.78
CA THR A 585 -15.32 -17.41 -22.74
C THR A 585 -15.91 -18.12 -21.54
N ILE A 586 -15.84 -17.53 -20.34
CA ILE A 586 -16.52 -17.99 -19.11
C ILE A 586 -18.02 -18.23 -19.37
N MET A 587 -18.71 -17.28 -20.01
CA MET A 587 -20.14 -17.43 -20.32
C MET A 587 -20.43 -18.54 -21.36
N ARG A 588 -19.48 -18.89 -22.24
CA ARG A 588 -19.64 -20.02 -23.18
C ARG A 588 -19.42 -21.36 -22.50
N GLU A 589 -18.45 -21.44 -21.60
CA GLU A 589 -18.17 -22.66 -20.82
C GLU A 589 -19.29 -22.94 -19.80
N ALA A 590 -19.82 -21.90 -19.15
CA ALA A 590 -20.98 -22.01 -18.27
C ALA A 590 -22.25 -22.51 -19.00
N ILE A 591 -22.52 -22.00 -20.21
CA ILE A 591 -23.65 -22.44 -21.04
C ILE A 591 -23.41 -23.86 -21.64
N GLY A 592 -22.16 -24.30 -21.76
CA GLY A 592 -21.81 -25.65 -22.23
C GLY A 592 -21.97 -26.77 -21.19
N CYS A 593 -22.32 -26.43 -19.95
CA CYS A 593 -22.48 -27.36 -18.83
C CYS A 593 -23.93 -27.49 -18.33
N VAL A 594 -24.91 -27.13 -19.18
CA VAL A 594 -26.37 -27.22 -18.95
C VAL A 594 -27.04 -28.00 -20.07
#